data_AF-A0A7X5LUK8-F1
#
_entry.id   AF-A0A7X5LUK8-F1
#
_cell.length_a   1.000
_cell.length_b   1.000
_cell.length_c   1.000
_cell.angle_alpha   90.00
_cell.angle_beta   90.00
_cell.angle_gamma   90.00
#
_symmetry.space_group_name_H-M   'P 1'
#
loop_
_entity.id
_entity.type
_entity.pdbx_description
1 polymer ?
#
loop_
_entity_poly.entity_id
_entity_poly.type
_entity_poly.pdbx_seq_one_letter_code
_entity_poly.pdbx_strand_id
1 'polypeptide(L)'
;MMFDLNKEREALIAQIEEFKKDAMELWFVPDLAESYKNMDMFSYSIVENNEVFFMREQARQLWSFWNKAKAQAVPNEIINEIQSWVAVQSIQAMELDGEAFVVGANELAEFIERLVKSESGAEG
;
A
#
# COMPACT_ATOMS: atom_id res chain seq x y z
N MET A 1 -27.63 -12.55 9.16
CA MET A 1 -27.48 -11.14 8.76
C MET A 1 -27.47 -11.13 7.25
N MET A 2 -28.41 -10.46 6.59
CA MET A 2 -28.46 -10.42 5.12
C MET A 2 -27.54 -9.29 4.68
N PHE A 3 -26.32 -9.63 4.26
CA PHE A 3 -25.36 -8.69 3.70
C PHE A 3 -25.96 -8.08 2.43
N ASP A 4 -25.85 -6.76 2.27
CA ASP A 4 -26.36 -6.06 1.09
C ASP A 4 -25.35 -6.21 -0.05
N LEU A 5 -25.49 -7.30 -0.80
CA LEU A 5 -24.62 -7.66 -1.92
C LEU A 5 -24.45 -6.53 -2.95
N ASN A 6 -25.45 -5.64 -3.06
CA ASN A 6 -25.36 -4.48 -3.96
C ASN A 6 -24.37 -3.43 -3.44
N LYS A 7 -24.35 -3.16 -2.13
CA LYS A 7 -23.40 -2.21 -1.53
C LYS A 7 -21.96 -2.69 -1.61
N GLU A 8 -21.74 -4.00 -1.40
CA GLU A 8 -20.40 -4.59 -1.54
C GLU A 8 -19.90 -4.48 -2.99
N ARG A 9 -20.80 -4.70 -3.96
CA ARG A 9 -20.48 -4.54 -5.38
C ARG A 9 -20.16 -3.09 -5.75
N GLU A 10 -20.91 -2.12 -5.23
CA GLU A 10 -20.63 -0.70 -5.44
C GLU A 10 -19.27 -0.29 -4.84
N ALA A 11 -18.96 -0.74 -3.63
CA ALA A 11 -17.68 -0.48 -2.99
C ALA A 11 -16.51 -1.09 -3.79
N LEU A 12 -16.69 -2.31 -4.30
CA LEU A 12 -15.71 -2.96 -5.16
C LEU A 12 -15.48 -2.21 -6.47
N ILE A 13 -16.55 -1.71 -7.10
CA ILE A 13 -16.44 -0.89 -8.32
C ILE A 13 -15.66 0.40 -8.01
N ALA A 14 -15.96 1.07 -6.90
CA ALA A 14 -15.23 2.27 -6.50
C ALA A 14 -13.73 2.00 -6.28
N GLN A 15 -13.39 0.87 -5.66
CA GLN A 15 -12.00 0.43 -5.46
C GLN A 15 -11.29 0.16 -6.79
N ILE A 16 -11.99 -0.44 -7.77
CA ILE A 16 -11.44 -0.67 -9.11
C ILE A 16 -11.15 0.67 -9.82
N GLU A 17 -12.01 1.66 -9.69
CA GLU A 17 -11.78 2.99 -10.28
C GLU A 17 -10.62 3.75 -9.62
N GLU A 18 -10.47 3.64 -8.29
CA GLU A 18 -9.29 4.15 -7.57
C GLU A 18 -8.00 3.49 -8.08
N PHE A 19 -7.99 2.15 -8.14
CA PHE A 19 -6.87 1.39 -8.70
C PHE A 19 -6.51 1.83 -10.11
N LYS A 20 -7.48 1.99 -11.01
CA LYS A 20 -7.21 2.41 -12.40
C LYS A 20 -6.52 3.76 -12.43
N LYS A 21 -6.97 4.71 -11.60
CA LYS A 21 -6.36 6.03 -11.48
C LYS A 21 -4.92 5.92 -10.99
N ASP A 22 -4.68 5.21 -9.90
CA ASP A 22 -3.34 5.04 -9.31
C ASP A 22 -2.39 4.31 -10.26
N ALA A 23 -2.89 3.29 -10.97
CA ALA A 23 -2.11 2.55 -11.96
C ALA A 23 -1.65 3.46 -13.11
N MET A 24 -2.49 4.39 -13.55
CA MET A 24 -2.16 5.36 -14.60
C MET A 24 -1.09 6.39 -14.19
N GLU A 25 -0.77 6.52 -12.90
CA GLU A 25 0.34 7.37 -12.43
C GLU A 25 1.72 6.70 -12.62
N LEU A 26 1.77 5.39 -12.87
CA LEU A 26 3.02 4.68 -13.17
C LEU A 26 3.52 5.04 -14.57
N TRP A 27 4.82 5.34 -14.68
CA TRP A 27 5.44 5.90 -15.89
C TRP A 27 5.18 5.11 -17.20
N PHE A 28 4.99 3.79 -17.13
CA PHE A 28 4.84 2.91 -18.29
C PHE A 28 3.37 2.55 -18.60
N VAL A 29 2.45 2.78 -17.66
CA VAL A 29 1.07 2.30 -17.78
C VAL A 29 0.27 3.07 -18.85
N PRO A 30 0.43 4.40 -19.03
CA PRO A 30 -0.23 5.09 -20.14
C PRO A 30 0.12 4.52 -21.52
N ASP A 31 1.42 4.33 -21.80
CA ASP A 31 1.90 3.76 -23.07
C ASP A 31 1.42 2.32 -23.25
N LEU A 32 1.45 1.53 -22.18
CA LEU A 32 0.94 0.17 -22.18
C LEU A 32 -0.56 0.13 -22.48
N ALA A 33 -1.35 1.02 -21.87
CA ALA A 33 -2.79 1.12 -22.12
C ALA A 33 -3.09 1.50 -23.57
N GLU A 34 -2.36 2.46 -24.13
CA GLU A 34 -2.49 2.89 -25.53
C GLU A 34 -2.14 1.76 -26.52
N SER A 35 -1.25 0.84 -26.13
CA SER A 35 -0.90 -0.32 -26.97
C SER A 35 -2.07 -1.28 -27.23
N TYR A 36 -3.11 -1.26 -26.40
CA TYR A 36 -4.30 -2.10 -26.56
C TYR A 36 -5.35 -1.47 -27.48
N LYS A 37 -5.36 -1.88 -28.75
CA LYS A 37 -6.25 -1.30 -29.78
C LYS A 37 -7.67 -1.89 -29.85
N ASN A 38 -7.84 -3.13 -29.40
CA ASN A 38 -9.07 -3.91 -29.60
C ASN A 38 -9.93 -4.06 -28.35
N MET A 39 -9.42 -3.67 -27.18
CA MET A 39 -10.09 -3.81 -25.88
C MET A 39 -9.34 -2.99 -24.86
N ASP A 40 -10.06 -2.33 -23.95
CA ASP A 40 -9.47 -1.56 -22.87
C ASP A 40 -8.57 -2.44 -21.97
N MET A 41 -7.38 -1.93 -21.62
CA MET A 41 -6.39 -2.62 -20.79
C MET A 41 -6.98 -3.06 -19.43
N PHE A 42 -7.82 -2.23 -18.82
CA PHE A 42 -8.44 -2.44 -17.53
C PHE A 42 -9.83 -3.07 -17.63
N SER A 43 -10.21 -3.64 -18.78
CA SER A 43 -11.47 -4.38 -18.94
C SER A 43 -11.61 -5.46 -17.86
N TYR A 44 -12.75 -5.49 -17.17
CA TYR A 44 -13.01 -6.43 -16.08
C TYR A 44 -14.47 -6.90 -16.06
N SER A 45 -14.71 -8.00 -15.34
CA SER A 45 -16.05 -8.46 -14.94
C SER A 45 -16.05 -8.83 -13.46
N ILE A 46 -17.16 -8.58 -12.77
CA ILE A 46 -17.35 -9.00 -11.38
C ILE A 46 -18.27 -10.23 -11.38
N VAL A 47 -17.72 -11.39 -10.99
CA VAL A 47 -18.47 -12.66 -10.94
C VAL A 47 -19.37 -12.76 -9.71
N GLU A 48 -20.13 -13.86 -9.57
CA GLU A 48 -21.18 -14.02 -8.54
C GLU A 48 -20.67 -13.85 -7.09
N ASN A 49 -19.38 -14.08 -6.82
CA ASN A 49 -18.78 -13.96 -5.49
C ASN A 49 -18.06 -12.62 -5.23
N ASN A 50 -18.38 -11.56 -5.99
CA ASN A 50 -17.68 -10.27 -5.94
C ASN A 50 -16.17 -10.39 -6.20
N GLU A 51 -15.75 -11.43 -6.94
CA GLU A 51 -14.37 -11.53 -7.40
C GLU A 51 -14.20 -10.75 -8.71
N VAL A 52 -13.10 -10.00 -8.79
CA VAL A 52 -12.76 -9.21 -9.97
C VAL A 52 -11.95 -10.08 -10.93
N PHE A 53 -12.49 -10.30 -12.12
CA PHE A 53 -11.80 -10.95 -13.21
C PHE A 53 -11.37 -9.91 -14.25
N PHE A 54 -10.06 -9.67 -14.36
CA PHE A 54 -9.50 -8.82 -15.41
C PHE A 54 -9.29 -9.62 -16.70
N MET A 55 -9.73 -9.06 -17.81
CA MET A 55 -9.58 -9.65 -19.14
C MET A 55 -8.14 -9.56 -19.68
N ARG A 56 -7.27 -8.82 -18.97
CA ARG A 56 -5.85 -8.64 -19.27
C ARG A 56 -5.01 -9.01 -18.07
N GLU A 57 -4.03 -9.87 -18.31
CA GLU A 57 -3.13 -10.36 -17.27
C GLU A 57 -2.32 -9.22 -16.63
N GLN A 58 -1.93 -8.22 -17.41
CA GLN A 58 -1.23 -7.03 -16.95
C GLN A 58 -2.06 -6.25 -15.92
N ALA A 59 -3.34 -6.01 -16.20
CA ALA A 59 -4.24 -5.36 -15.25
C ALA A 59 -4.46 -6.22 -13.99
N ARG A 60 -4.57 -7.54 -14.14
CA ARG A 60 -4.66 -8.48 -13.00
C ARG A 60 -3.43 -8.41 -12.08
N GLN A 61 -2.23 -8.35 -12.67
CA GLN A 61 -0.97 -8.24 -11.93
C GLN A 61 -0.86 -6.90 -11.21
N LEU A 62 -1.15 -5.79 -11.89
CA LEU A 62 -1.17 -4.46 -11.29
C LEU A 62 -2.18 -4.39 -10.13
N TRP A 63 -3.38 -4.95 -10.29
CA TRP A 63 -4.39 -5.05 -9.23
C TRP A 63 -3.87 -5.84 -8.02
N SER A 64 -3.19 -6.96 -8.26
CA SER A 64 -2.60 -7.77 -7.18
C SER A 64 -1.51 -7.01 -6.43
N PHE A 65 -0.63 -6.29 -7.14
CA PHE A 65 0.41 -5.46 -6.51
C PHE A 65 -0.19 -4.31 -5.71
N TRP A 66 -1.17 -3.60 -6.27
CA TRP A 66 -1.84 -2.49 -5.61
C TRP A 66 -2.54 -2.94 -4.31
N ASN A 67 -3.27 -4.06 -4.34
CA ASN A 67 -3.89 -4.60 -3.12
C ASN A 67 -2.86 -5.08 -2.09
N LYS A 68 -1.75 -5.70 -2.52
CA LYS A 68 -0.66 -6.09 -1.61
C LYS A 68 0.00 -4.87 -0.97
N ALA A 69 0.19 -3.78 -1.72
CA ALA A 69 0.74 -2.54 -1.22
C ALA A 69 -0.21 -1.89 -0.20
N LYS A 70 -1.53 -1.82 -0.47
CA LYS A 70 -2.52 -1.32 0.51
C LYS A 70 -2.62 -2.20 1.75
N ALA A 71 -2.46 -3.51 1.63
CA ALA A 71 -2.44 -4.43 2.77
C ALA A 71 -1.16 -4.32 3.61
N GLN A 72 -0.04 -3.90 2.99
CA GLN A 72 1.21 -3.57 3.68
C GLN A 72 1.29 -2.11 4.11
N ALA A 73 0.15 -1.39 4.18
CA ALA A 73 0.12 -0.04 4.72
C ALA A 73 0.67 -0.09 6.16
N VAL A 74 1.93 0.31 6.31
CA VAL A 74 2.52 0.62 7.61
C VAL A 74 1.57 1.64 8.25
N PRO A 75 0.92 1.32 9.38
CA PRO A 75 -0.05 2.21 9.97
C PRO A 75 0.57 3.59 10.18
N ASN A 76 -0.21 4.64 9.94
CA ASN A 76 0.25 6.00 10.16
C ASN A 76 0.75 6.20 11.60
N GLU A 77 0.25 5.40 12.55
CA GLU A 77 0.74 5.32 13.93
C GLU A 77 2.20 4.85 13.98
N ILE A 78 2.56 3.74 13.33
CA ILE A 78 3.95 3.30 13.18
C ILE A 78 4.82 4.38 12.50
N ILE A 79 4.32 5.05 11.45
CA ILE A 79 5.05 6.14 10.78
C ILE A 79 5.30 7.30 11.75
N ASN A 80 4.29 7.70 12.51
CA ASN A 80 4.38 8.78 13.50
C ASN A 80 5.33 8.41 14.65
N GLU A 81 5.37 7.15 15.06
CA GLU A 81 6.30 6.65 16.08
C GLU A 81 7.75 6.64 15.57
N ILE A 82 7.98 6.25 14.32
CA ILE A 82 9.31 6.38 13.68
C ILE A 82 9.75 7.83 13.63
N GLN A 83 8.88 8.74 13.21
CA GLN A 83 9.18 10.17 13.14
C GLN A 83 9.47 10.75 14.53
N SER A 84 8.68 10.37 15.55
CA SER A 84 8.87 10.81 16.93
C SER A 84 10.19 10.30 17.51
N TRP A 85 10.53 9.03 17.24
CA TRP A 85 11.80 8.45 17.67
C TRP A 85 12.99 9.15 17.03
N VAL A 86 12.99 9.35 15.71
CA VAL A 86 14.04 10.09 14.99
C VAL A 86 14.21 11.51 15.55
N ALA A 87 13.11 12.19 15.87
CA ALA A 87 13.15 13.54 16.44
C ALA A 87 13.81 13.56 17.83
N VAL A 88 13.44 12.64 18.73
CA VAL A 88 14.04 12.54 20.07
C VAL A 88 15.53 12.24 19.98
N GLN A 89 15.92 11.28 19.16
CA GLN A 89 17.32 10.91 19.02
C GLN A 89 18.16 12.03 18.39
N SER A 90 17.59 12.79 17.44
CA SER A 90 18.25 13.97 16.85
C SER A 90 18.51 15.07 17.88
N ILE A 91 17.54 15.32 18.78
CA ILE A 91 17.69 16.30 19.87
C ILE A 91 18.78 15.86 20.86
N GLN A 92 18.79 14.57 21.24
CA GLN A 92 19.78 14.02 22.17
C GLN A 92 21.21 14.12 21.63
N ALA A 93 21.41 13.83 20.34
CA ALA A 93 22.73 14.01 19.70
C ALA A 93 23.16 15.48 19.74
N MET A 94 22.27 16.42 19.35
CA MET A 94 22.56 17.85 19.41
C MET A 94 22.91 18.36 20.82
N GLU A 95 22.31 17.80 21.87
CA GLU A 95 22.56 18.20 23.26
C GLU A 95 23.85 17.61 23.85
N LEU A 96 24.29 16.43 23.40
CA LEU A 96 25.41 15.69 24.00
C LEU A 96 26.76 15.96 23.32
N ASP A 97 26.81 16.09 22.00
CA ASP A 97 28.06 16.20 21.24
C ASP A 97 28.03 17.25 20.12
N GLY A 98 26.85 17.75 19.75
CA GLY A 98 26.69 18.73 18.65
C GLY A 98 26.96 18.14 17.26
N GLU A 99 27.07 16.81 17.15
CA GLU A 99 27.27 16.09 15.90
C GLU A 99 25.95 15.81 15.18
N ALA A 100 26.04 15.52 13.88
CA ALA A 100 24.88 15.13 13.09
C ALA A 100 24.39 13.74 13.52
N PHE A 101 23.12 13.63 13.87
CA PHE A 101 22.49 12.35 14.17
C PHE A 101 22.44 11.47 12.92
N VAL A 102 23.13 10.32 12.97
CA VAL A 102 23.15 9.32 11.90
C VAL A 102 22.61 8.00 12.46
N VAL A 103 21.41 7.62 12.02
CA VAL A 103 20.86 6.29 12.33
C VAL A 103 21.49 5.26 11.40
N GLY A 104 22.05 4.20 11.97
CA GLY A 104 22.47 3.04 11.19
C GLY A 104 21.26 2.32 10.58
N ALA A 105 21.33 1.92 9.31
CA ALA A 105 20.22 1.23 8.64
C ALA A 105 19.73 -0.02 9.38
N ASN A 106 20.63 -0.72 10.08
CA ASN A 106 20.29 -1.88 10.91
C ASN A 106 19.49 -1.49 12.16
N GLU A 107 19.84 -0.38 12.81
CA GLU A 107 19.14 0.13 14.00
C GLU A 107 17.72 0.60 13.65
N LEU A 108 17.57 1.27 12.50
CA LEU A 108 16.26 1.63 11.98
C LEU A 108 15.40 0.39 11.67
N ALA A 109 16.01 -0.64 11.08
CA ALA A 109 15.31 -1.89 10.77
C ALA A 109 14.83 -2.62 12.04
N GLU A 110 15.67 -2.72 13.07
CA GLU A 110 15.30 -3.32 14.36
C GLU A 110 14.18 -2.55 15.06
N PHE A 111 14.19 -1.22 14.98
CA PHE A 111 13.14 -0.38 15.54
C PHE A 111 11.80 -0.60 14.82
N ILE A 112 11.80 -0.59 13.49
CA ILE A 112 10.59 -0.86 12.67
C ILE A 112 10.04 -2.26 12.98
N GLU A 113 10.90 -3.27 13.06
CA GLU A 113 10.47 -4.64 13.35
C GLU A 113 9.82 -4.77 14.74
N ARG A 114 10.34 -4.05 15.74
CA ARG A 114 9.74 -4.00 17.08
C ARG A 114 8.34 -3.38 17.06
N LEU A 115 8.16 -2.25 16.35
CA LEU A 115 6.87 -1.57 16.25
C LEU A 115 5.81 -2.44 15.57
N VAL A 116 6.20 -3.07 14.46
CA VAL A 116 5.30 -3.98 13.72
C VAL A 116 4.91 -5.20 14.58
N LYS A 117 5.85 -5.74 15.37
CA LYS A 117 5.56 -6.85 16.29
C LYS A 117 4.64 -6.44 17.44
N SER A 118 4.84 -5.27 18.05
CA SER A 118 4.00 -4.80 19.17
C SER A 118 2.56 -4.53 18.76
N GLU A 119 2.30 -4.07 17.53
CA GLU A 119 0.92 -3.88 17.04
C GLU A 119 0.21 -5.20 16.71
N SER A 120 0.95 -6.23 16.27
CA SER A 120 0.35 -7.52 15.88
C SER A 120 -0.11 -8.40 17.06
N GLY A 121 0.15 -7.99 18.30
CA GLY A 121 -0.17 -8.77 19.51
C GLY A 121 0.56 -10.11 19.61
N ALA A 122 1.55 -10.35 18.74
CA ALA A 122 2.41 -11.53 18.79
C ALA A 122 3.52 -11.30 19.83
N GLU A 123 3.15 -11.38 21.11
CA GLU A 123 4.14 -11.67 22.15
C GLU A 123 4.62 -13.11 21.94
N GLY A 124 5.95 -13.28 21.90
CA GLY A 124 6.62 -14.57 21.70
C GLY A 124 6.49 -15.53 22.87
#